data_AF-A0A091C3N6-F1
#
_entry.id   AF-A0A091C3N6-F1
#
_cell.length_a   1.000
_cell.length_b   1.000
_cell.length_c   1.000
_cell.angle_alpha   90.00
_cell.angle_beta   90.00
_cell.angle_gamma   90.00
#
_symmetry.space_group_name_H-M   'P 1'
#
loop_
_entity.id
_entity.type
_entity.pdbx_description
1 polymer ?
#
loop_
_entity_poly.entity_id
_entity_poly.type
_entity_poly.pdbx_seq_one_letter_code
_entity_poly.pdbx_strand_id
1 'polypeptide(L)'
;MMDKQELENRVLNPGLNNKITVNGKNFTREDKVLNLIDQLDEPEKPEIPQFVAKEIPSEPTEALDRYYNPGVYIVPPYSYKVIDWIEGHFGIFLQALVNGFEIQKQPAWVVRINKKTYFCRFSDKYFEENSDEPTYSESGNPELVKKLYK
;
A
#
# COMPACT_ATOMS: atom_id res chain seq x y z
N MET A 1 -1.01 17.99 11.53
CA MET A 1 0.14 17.12 11.28
C MET A 1 1.32 17.60 12.11
N MET A 2 1.64 16.83 13.16
CA MET A 2 2.86 17.01 13.95
C MET A 2 3.96 16.20 13.27
N ASP A 3 5.13 16.80 13.02
CA ASP A 3 6.25 16.08 12.41
C ASP A 3 7.14 15.41 13.47
N LYS A 4 8.12 14.61 13.02
CA LYS A 4 9.05 13.89 13.90
C LYS A 4 9.86 14.83 14.80
N GLN A 5 10.32 15.98 14.28
CA GLN A 5 11.13 16.91 15.07
C GLN A 5 10.29 17.60 16.15
N GLU A 6 9.04 17.94 15.82
CA GLU A 6 8.09 18.49 16.79
C GLU A 6 7.76 17.48 17.89
N LEU A 7 7.55 16.21 17.54
CA LEU A 7 7.34 15.12 18.51
C LEU A 7 8.55 14.97 19.45
N GLU A 8 9.76 14.85 18.90
CA GLU A 8 11.00 14.71 19.68
C GLU A 8 11.15 15.87 20.66
N ASN A 9 10.92 17.11 20.20
CA ASN A 9 10.98 18.28 21.06
C ASN A 9 9.95 18.25 22.20
N ARG A 10 8.72 17.81 21.93
CA ARG A 10 7.65 17.72 22.94
C ARG A 10 7.90 16.60 23.97
N VAL A 11 8.54 15.50 23.56
CA VAL A 11 8.89 14.38 24.44
C VAL A 11 10.11 14.70 25.32
N LEU A 12 11.11 15.40 24.77
CA LEU A 12 12.34 15.78 25.48
C LEU A 12 12.17 17.00 26.39
N ASN A 13 11.26 17.91 26.03
CA ASN A 13 10.95 19.11 26.81
C ASN A 13 9.48 19.12 27.26
N PRO A 14 9.04 18.12 28.05
CA PRO A 14 7.68 18.11 28.56
C PRO A 14 7.49 19.28 29.51
N GLY A 15 6.35 19.96 29.40
CA GLY A 15 5.96 21.00 30.36
C GLY A 15 5.99 20.46 31.80
N LEU A 16 6.12 21.36 32.78
CA LEU A 16 6.33 21.05 34.22
C LEU A 16 5.42 19.94 34.77
N ASN A 17 4.16 19.87 34.33
CA ASN A 17 3.17 18.91 34.82
C ASN A 17 3.34 17.48 34.27
N ASN A 18 4.15 17.30 33.22
CA ASN A 18 4.36 16.03 32.53
C ASN A 18 5.77 15.46 32.75
N LYS A 19 6.59 16.17 33.53
CA LYS A 19 7.96 15.81 33.89
C LYS A 19 8.01 15.29 35.33
N ILE A 20 8.52 14.09 35.52
CA ILE A 20 8.72 13.48 36.84
C ILE A 20 10.23 13.36 37.07
N THR A 21 10.72 13.86 38.20
CA THR A 21 12.13 13.71 38.58
C THR A 21 12.24 12.69 39.71
N VAL A 22 12.99 11.61 39.48
CA VAL A 22 13.29 10.57 40.48
C VAL A 22 14.81 10.41 40.54
N ASN A 23 15.41 10.59 41.72
CA ASN A 23 16.86 10.48 41.94
C ASN A 23 17.70 11.32 40.95
N GLY A 24 17.25 12.54 40.63
CA GLY A 24 17.93 13.45 39.70
C GLY A 24 17.78 13.09 38.21
N LYS A 25 17.10 11.99 37.87
CA LYS A 25 16.74 11.62 36.49
C LYS A 25 15.34 12.12 36.15
N ASN A 26 15.17 12.63 34.93
CA ASN A 26 13.90 13.11 34.43
C ASN A 26 13.21 12.04 33.59
N PHE A 27 11.91 11.87 33.82
CA PHE A 27 11.04 10.94 33.13
C PHE A 27 9.83 11.69 32.58
N THR A 28 9.37 11.30 31.41
CA THR A 28 8.13 11.79 30.80
C THR A 28 7.04 10.75 31.05
N ARG A 29 5.81 11.17 31.35
CA ARG A 29 4.71 10.23 31.55
C ARG A 29 4.31 9.52 30.25
N GLU A 30 4.08 8.21 30.34
CA GLU A 30 3.75 7.33 29.21
C GLU A 30 2.44 7.73 28.51
N ASP A 31 1.38 8.02 29.27
CA ASP A 31 0.09 8.48 28.77
C ASP A 31 0.22 9.71 27.85
N LYS A 32 1.14 10.61 28.17
CA LYS A 32 1.39 11.80 27.35
C LYS A 32 2.14 11.47 26.07
N VAL A 33 3.12 10.58 26.14
CA VAL A 33 3.87 10.12 24.96
C VAL A 33 2.94 9.41 23.98
N LEU A 34 2.07 8.53 24.47
CA LEU A 34 1.06 7.85 23.65
C LEU A 34 0.11 8.85 22.99
N ASN A 35 -0.44 9.81 23.75
CA ASN A 35 -1.29 10.86 23.18
C ASN A 35 -0.61 11.74 22.11
N LEU A 36 0.72 11.89 22.18
CA LEU A 36 1.49 12.60 21.17
C LEU A 36 1.70 11.72 19.94
N ILE A 37 1.99 10.42 20.13
CA ILE A 37 2.09 9.45 19.04
C ILE A 37 0.76 9.34 18.28
N ASP A 38 -0.38 9.33 18.98
CA ASP A 38 -1.72 9.29 18.37
C ASP A 38 -2.06 10.53 17.53
N GLN A 39 -1.30 11.62 17.68
CA GLN A 39 -1.43 12.83 16.87
C GLN A 39 -0.51 12.83 15.63
N LEU A 40 0.31 11.80 15.45
CA LEU A 40 1.06 11.59 14.23
C LEU A 40 0.10 11.08 13.16
N ASP A 41 -0.02 11.84 12.08
CA ASP A 41 -0.72 11.36 10.90
C ASP A 41 0.16 10.28 10.24
N GLU A 42 -0.40 9.09 9.96
CA GLU A 42 0.30 8.11 9.12
C GLU A 42 0.55 8.74 7.75
N PRO A 43 1.75 8.54 7.17
CA PRO A 43 2.02 9.07 5.84
C PRO A 43 1.06 8.43 4.83
N GLU A 44 0.50 9.26 3.96
CA GLU A 44 -0.39 8.79 2.90
C GLU A 44 0.38 7.82 1.99
N LYS A 45 -0.13 6.58 1.89
CA LYS A 45 0.46 5.52 1.07
C LYS A 45 -0.07 5.64 -0.35
N PRO A 46 0.78 5.89 -1.35
CA PRO A 46 0.32 5.87 -2.73
C PRO A 46 -0.19 4.49 -3.15
N GLU A 47 -1.21 4.46 -4.00
CA GLU A 47 -1.65 3.23 -4.65
C GLU A 47 -0.79 2.95 -5.90
N ILE A 48 -0.16 1.77 -5.97
CA ILE A 48 0.62 1.33 -7.13
C ILE A 48 0.02 0.08 -7.79
N PRO A 49 0.22 -0.14 -9.10
CA PRO A 49 -0.26 -1.34 -9.76
C PRO A 49 0.37 -2.62 -9.21
N GLN A 50 -0.43 -3.69 -9.14
CA GLN A 50 0.03 -5.01 -8.68
C GLN A 50 1.28 -5.55 -9.40
N PHE A 51 1.47 -5.24 -10.68
CA PHE A 51 2.64 -5.70 -11.43
C PHE A 51 3.91 -4.97 -11.02
N VAL A 52 3.79 -3.70 -10.62
CA VAL A 52 4.89 -2.88 -10.09
C VAL A 52 5.24 -3.37 -8.69
N ALA A 53 4.24 -3.55 -7.83
CA ALA A 53 4.40 -4.06 -6.47
C ALA A 53 5.10 -5.43 -6.39
N LYS A 54 5.01 -6.26 -7.43
CA LYS A 54 5.65 -7.58 -7.48
C LYS A 54 7.14 -7.54 -7.80
N GLU A 55 7.62 -6.46 -8.41
CA GLU A 55 8.98 -6.37 -8.93
C GLU A 55 9.85 -5.37 -8.16
N ILE A 56 9.23 -4.38 -7.49
CA ILE A 56 9.95 -3.43 -6.64
C ILE A 56 10.55 -4.17 -5.42
N PRO A 57 11.87 -4.05 -5.19
CA PRO A 57 12.51 -4.50 -3.95
C PRO A 57 11.89 -3.88 -2.71
N SER A 58 11.90 -4.61 -1.60
CA SER A 58 11.54 -4.04 -0.29
C SER A 58 12.55 -2.98 0.18
N GLU A 59 13.80 -3.05 -0.26
CA GLU A 59 14.87 -2.10 0.09
C GLU A 59 14.87 -0.89 -0.87
N PRO A 60 14.64 0.34 -0.37
CA PRO A 60 14.54 1.54 -1.21
C PRO A 60 15.80 1.86 -2.04
N THR A 61 16.98 1.64 -1.47
CA THR A 61 18.26 1.87 -2.15
C THR A 61 18.45 0.91 -3.31
N GLU A 62 18.09 -0.36 -3.13
CA GLU A 62 18.12 -1.35 -4.20
C GLU A 62 17.11 -1.00 -5.31
N ALA A 63 15.90 -0.56 -4.94
CA ALA A 63 14.89 -0.13 -5.90
C ALA A 63 15.35 1.09 -6.73
N LEU A 64 16.01 2.06 -6.10
CA LEU A 64 16.57 3.22 -6.78
C LEU A 64 17.73 2.84 -7.71
N ASP A 65 18.69 2.05 -7.23
CA ASP A 65 19.81 1.59 -8.08
C ASP A 65 19.29 0.79 -9.28
N ARG A 66 18.24 -0.01 -9.08
CA ARG A 66 17.64 -0.86 -10.11
C ARG A 66 16.84 -0.09 -11.16
N TYR A 67 16.07 0.93 -10.79
CA TYR A 67 15.11 1.59 -11.69
C TYR A 67 15.44 3.05 -12.03
N TYR A 68 16.28 3.73 -11.24
CA TYR A 68 16.66 5.12 -11.47
C TYR A 68 18.06 5.28 -12.09
N ASN A 69 18.97 4.30 -11.88
CA ASN A 69 20.33 4.35 -12.43
C ASN A 69 20.59 3.23 -13.47
N PRO A 70 20.01 3.33 -14.69
CA PRO A 70 20.13 2.28 -15.70
C PRO A 70 21.57 2.11 -16.24
N GLY A 71 22.50 3.03 -15.95
CA GLY A 71 23.90 2.96 -16.39
C GLY A 71 24.71 1.81 -15.79
N VAL A 72 24.20 1.12 -14.76
CA VAL A 72 24.91 0.04 -14.06
C VAL A 72 24.31 -1.35 -14.33
N TYR A 73 23.05 -1.46 -14.74
CA TYR A 73 22.38 -2.76 -14.94
C TYR A 73 21.34 -2.75 -16.07
N ILE A 74 21.79 -2.69 -17.32
CA ILE A 74 21.00 -3.24 -18.44
C ILE A 74 21.34 -4.72 -18.58
N VAL A 75 20.93 -5.56 -17.62
CA VAL A 75 20.97 -7.02 -17.78
C VAL A 75 19.76 -7.64 -17.03
N PRO A 76 19.06 -8.63 -17.60
CA PRO A 76 17.75 -9.12 -17.13
C PRO A 76 17.79 -9.61 -15.68
N PRO A 77 16.68 -9.45 -14.92
CA PRO A 77 15.39 -10.04 -15.28
C PRO A 77 14.16 -9.10 -15.21
N TYR A 78 14.34 -7.79 -15.28
CA TYR A 78 13.25 -6.84 -14.96
C TYR A 78 12.34 -6.51 -16.14
N SER A 79 11.06 -6.26 -15.83
CA SER A 79 10.05 -5.97 -16.84
C SER A 79 10.16 -4.53 -17.34
N TYR A 80 10.35 -4.35 -18.65
CA TYR A 80 10.21 -3.05 -19.32
C TYR A 80 8.92 -2.33 -18.95
N LYS A 81 7.85 -3.10 -18.68
CA LYS A 81 6.56 -2.58 -18.26
C LYS A 81 6.61 -1.82 -16.92
N VAL A 82 7.47 -2.25 -15.98
CA VAL A 82 7.65 -1.57 -14.70
C VAL A 82 8.44 -0.28 -14.89
N ILE A 83 9.47 -0.31 -15.73
CA ILE A 83 10.26 0.87 -16.10
C ILE A 83 9.37 1.94 -16.73
N ASP A 84 8.61 1.57 -17.77
CA ASP A 84 7.67 2.47 -18.45
C ASP A 84 6.66 3.10 -17.48
N TRP A 85 6.19 2.32 -16.50
CA TRP A 85 5.29 2.85 -15.47
C TRP A 85 5.99 3.84 -14.54
N ILE A 86 7.21 3.53 -14.08
CA ILE A 86 8.00 4.39 -13.19
C ILE A 86 8.33 5.72 -13.88
N GLU A 87 8.71 5.71 -15.15
CA GLU A 87 8.99 6.94 -15.91
C GLU A 87 7.78 7.88 -15.95
N GLY A 88 6.58 7.32 -16.11
CA GLY A 88 5.33 8.09 -16.08
C GLY A 88 4.83 8.49 -14.68
N HIS A 89 5.31 7.84 -13.62
CA HIS A 89 4.79 7.98 -12.25
C HIS A 89 5.90 8.13 -11.19
N PHE A 90 7.02 8.75 -11.56
CA PHE A 90 8.24 8.76 -10.75
C PHE A 90 8.03 9.32 -9.33
N GLY A 91 7.23 10.38 -9.17
CA GLY A 91 6.89 10.92 -7.85
C GLY A 91 6.14 9.93 -6.97
N ILE A 92 5.20 9.18 -7.54
CA ILE A 92 4.43 8.13 -6.84
C ILE A 92 5.36 6.99 -6.45
N PHE A 93 6.26 6.59 -7.35
CA PHE A 93 7.28 5.58 -7.06
C PHE A 93 8.18 5.98 -5.89
N LEU A 94 8.71 7.20 -5.85
CA LEU A 94 9.51 7.67 -4.72
C LEU A 94 8.73 7.70 -3.41
N GLN A 95 7.48 8.17 -3.44
CA GLN A 95 6.60 8.15 -2.27
C GLN A 95 6.34 6.72 -1.79
N ALA A 96 6.14 5.77 -2.69
CA ALA A 96 5.93 4.36 -2.38
C ALA A 96 7.13 3.73 -1.66
N LEU A 97 8.35 4.13 -2.03
CA LEU A 97 9.58 3.66 -1.37
C LEU A 97 9.76 4.25 0.04
N VAL A 98 9.34 5.50 0.27
CA VAL A 98 9.54 6.19 1.56
C VAL A 98 8.40 5.88 2.55
N ASN A 99 7.16 5.91 2.08
CA ASN A 99 5.96 5.83 2.92
C ASN A 99 5.33 4.41 2.92
N GLY A 100 5.83 3.51 2.07
CA GLY A 100 5.12 2.29 1.71
C GLY A 100 4.02 2.56 0.67
N PHE A 101 3.31 1.52 0.25
CA PHE A 101 2.29 1.62 -0.79
C PHE A 101 1.10 0.69 -0.52
N GLU A 102 -0.03 1.01 -1.16
CA GLU A 102 -1.16 0.11 -1.30
C GLU A 102 -1.23 -0.44 -2.72
N ILE A 103 -1.77 -1.65 -2.87
CA ILE A 103 -1.95 -2.25 -4.20
C ILE A 103 -3.27 -1.75 -4.77
N GLN A 104 -3.21 -1.09 -5.94
CA GLN A 104 -4.39 -0.68 -6.69
C GLN A 104 -5.32 -1.88 -6.90
N LYS A 105 -6.59 -1.71 -6.50
CA LYS A 105 -7.63 -2.71 -6.73
C LYS A 105 -7.82 -2.89 -8.23
N GLN A 106 -7.44 -4.06 -8.76
CA GLN A 106 -7.67 -4.34 -10.17
C GLN A 106 -9.18 -4.38 -10.45
N PRO A 107 -9.65 -3.79 -11.57
CA PRO A 107 -11.04 -3.94 -11.96
C PRO A 107 -11.35 -5.43 -12.13
N ALA A 108 -12.41 -5.89 -11.47
CA ALA A 108 -12.91 -7.24 -11.66
C ALA A 108 -13.55 -7.33 -13.06
N TRP A 109 -12.87 -7.97 -14.00
CA TRP A 109 -13.42 -8.22 -15.32
C TRP A 109 -14.36 -9.42 -15.25
N VAL A 110 -15.62 -9.19 -15.60
CA VAL A 110 -16.63 -10.24 -15.77
C VAL A 110 -16.83 -10.45 -17.26
N VAL A 111 -16.52 -11.64 -17.77
CA VAL A 111 -16.66 -11.91 -19.21
C VAL A 111 -18.12 -12.21 -19.50
N ARG A 112 -18.79 -11.38 -20.29
CA ARG A 112 -20.18 -11.64 -20.67
C ARG A 112 -20.23 -12.64 -21.82
N ILE A 113 -20.84 -13.80 -21.60
CA ILE A 113 -20.98 -14.85 -22.63
C ILE A 113 -22.16 -14.55 -23.54
N ASN A 114 -23.28 -14.07 -22.96
CA ASN A 114 -24.46 -13.67 -23.71
C ASN A 114 -25.28 -12.64 -22.93
N LYS A 115 -26.47 -12.26 -23.43
CA LYS A 115 -27.31 -11.24 -22.81
C LYS A 115 -27.66 -11.51 -21.33
N LYS A 116 -27.68 -12.77 -20.90
CA LYS A 116 -28.11 -13.21 -19.56
C LYS A 116 -27.01 -13.92 -18.75
N THR A 117 -25.82 -14.14 -19.31
CA THR A 117 -24.79 -15.00 -18.69
C THR A 117 -23.43 -14.32 -18.63
N TYR A 118 -22.78 -14.47 -17.49
CA TYR A 118 -21.49 -13.88 -17.13
C TYR A 118 -20.54 -14.98 -16.63
N PHE A 119 -19.25 -14.89 -17.00
CA PHE A 119 -18.16 -15.71 -16.52
C PHE A 119 -17.46 -14.94 -15.39
N CYS A 120 -17.57 -15.45 -14.18
CA CYS A 120 -16.77 -14.98 -13.04
C CYS A 120 -15.55 -15.88 -12.92
N ARG A 121 -14.36 -15.30 -12.73
CA ARG A 121 -13.12 -16.05 -12.57
C ARG A 121 -13.24 -17.01 -11.38
N PHE A 122 -12.98 -18.30 -11.62
CA PHE A 122 -12.83 -19.29 -10.56
C PHE A 122 -11.59 -18.95 -9.73
N SER A 123 -11.77 -18.63 -8.45
CA SER A 123 -10.67 -18.68 -7.48
C SER A 123 -10.62 -20.09 -6.91
N ASP A 124 -9.42 -20.68 -6.84
CA ASP A 124 -9.10 -22.08 -6.52
C ASP A 124 -9.51 -22.58 -5.11
N LYS A 125 -10.45 -21.89 -4.43
CA LYS A 125 -10.84 -22.14 -3.04
C LYS A 125 -12.07 -23.04 -2.86
N TYR A 126 -12.66 -23.57 -3.93
CA TYR A 126 -13.96 -24.28 -3.88
C TYR A 126 -13.99 -25.66 -4.53
N PHE A 127 -12.84 -26.28 -4.82
CA PHE A 127 -12.82 -27.72 -5.08
C PHE A 127 -12.50 -28.45 -3.77
N GLU A 128 -13.47 -28.52 -2.87
CA GLU A 128 -13.59 -29.73 -2.05
C GLU A 128 -14.13 -30.82 -2.98
N GLU A 129 -13.46 -31.98 -2.98
CA GLU A 129 -13.76 -33.10 -3.85
C GLU A 129 -15.24 -33.52 -3.72
N ASN A 130 -15.94 -33.56 -4.85
CA ASN A 130 -17.30 -34.10 -5.04
C ASN A 130 -18.47 -33.21 -4.58
N SER A 131 -18.76 -32.16 -5.35
CA SER A 131 -20.10 -31.56 -5.38
C SER A 131 -20.54 -31.43 -6.84
N ASP A 132 -21.49 -32.27 -7.25
CA ASP A 132 -22.13 -32.24 -8.59
C ASP A 132 -23.08 -31.05 -8.78
N GLU A 133 -23.07 -30.06 -7.88
CA GLU A 133 -23.91 -28.87 -7.97
C GLU A 133 -23.06 -27.61 -8.22
N PRO A 134 -23.34 -26.83 -9.29
CA PRO A 134 -22.71 -25.53 -9.48
C PRO A 134 -23.24 -24.55 -8.43
N THR A 135 -22.39 -24.19 -7.47
CA THR A 135 -22.70 -23.16 -6.47
C THR A 135 -22.66 -21.78 -7.12
N TYR A 136 -23.83 -21.25 -7.48
CA TYR A 136 -23.98 -19.85 -7.89
C TYR A 136 -23.90 -18.96 -6.65
N SER A 137 -22.78 -18.27 -6.46
CA SER A 137 -22.74 -17.10 -5.57
C SER A 137 -22.90 -15.84 -6.41
N GLU A 138 -24.01 -15.11 -6.23
CA GLU A 138 -24.13 -13.73 -6.69
C GLU A 138 -23.18 -12.85 -5.86
N SER A 139 -21.89 -12.89 -6.15
CA SER A 139 -20.88 -12.03 -5.54
C SER A 139 -20.45 -10.95 -6.54
N GLY A 140 -21.36 -10.01 -6.76
CA GLY A 140 -21.05 -8.76 -7.45
C GLY A 140 -21.90 -7.65 -6.87
N ASN A 141 -21.27 -6.64 -6.28
CA ASN A 141 -21.96 -5.41 -5.87
C ASN A 141 -22.66 -4.82 -7.12
N PRO A 142 -24.00 -4.73 -7.15
CA PRO A 142 -24.74 -4.25 -8.32
C PRO A 142 -24.33 -2.84 -8.77
N GLU A 143 -23.76 -2.03 -7.86
CA GLU A 143 -23.30 -0.69 -8.17
C GLU A 143 -22.05 -0.64 -9.08
N LEU A 144 -21.25 -1.72 -9.14
CA LEU A 144 -20.06 -1.81 -9.98
C LEU A 144 -20.40 -2.10 -11.46
N VAL A 145 -21.66 -2.39 -11.78
CA VAL A 145 -22.15 -2.64 -13.15
C VAL A 145 -22.50 -1.34 -13.90
N LYS A 146 -21.96 -0.18 -13.47
CA LYS A 146 -22.25 1.11 -14.12
C LYS A 146 -21.54 1.24 -15.49
N LYS A 147 -22.36 1.10 -16.54
CA LYS A 147 -22.33 1.74 -17.87
C LYS A 147 -21.05 1.56 -18.71
N LEU A 148 -21.00 0.46 -19.46
CA LEU A 148 -20.48 0.45 -20.82
C LEU A 148 -21.63 0.67 -21.80
N TYR A 149 -22.08 1.92 -21.93
CA TYR A 149 -22.93 2.36 -23.05
C TYR A 149 -22.37 3.68 -23.58
N LYS A 150 -21.72 3.59 -24.75
CA LYS A 150 -21.65 4.61 -25.79
C LYS A 150 -21.80 3.91 -27.12
#